data_AF-A0A7U9R246-F1
#
_entry.id   AF-A0A7U9R246-F1
#
_cell.length_a   1.000
_cell.length_b   1.000
_cell.length_c   1.000
_cell.angle_alpha   90.00
_cell.angle_beta   90.00
_cell.angle_gamma   90.00
#
_symmetry.space_group_name_H-M   'P 1'
#
loop_
_entity.id
_entity.type
_entity.pdbx_description
1 polymer ?
#
loop_
_entity_poly.entity_id
_entity_poly.type
_entity_poly.pdbx_seq_one_letter_code
_entity_poly.pdbx_strand_id
1 'polypeptide(L)'
;MKESLYLHIPAYEELWYRQKIMQDPDTMSYNKGYDLNFNDYDKETGCIDFPKKKWADWYTHFIGQEPHRFYAYIVRESDGEFIGEVNVHRNVDAGWYEMGIVLEAKYRGKGYAVAALRLLLQYAFEKIGVEAVHNEFEEERSAALQTHLFAGFTRYRQENRIIELLITREQYFRQKAIDCMTSVISKVLADNQPSIYLYGSSVLNDFRLGWSDIDILVLTQKRISQSQAQELVMLRQKLLENEAGNPYYRSFEGGMLTLAAFISQESNCVVYWGTTGQRITDIYQLDSFCMTELLQNGQLLYGVDVRNQLKMPKYADLYNDVKKHYESIRKHAQTPNRSFYSFGWLFDIARGLYTLRSGTVTSKTDAAQWVLNNHLCPVTDALEAALEIRKNPMAYRNNSEMLNYAETLGPAIQRFADVLEKELGSAIT
;
A
#
# COMPACT_ATOMS: atom_id res chain seq x y z
N MET A 1 1.88 -26.35 -10.16
CA MET A 1 2.80 -25.54 -9.33
C MET A 1 3.21 -24.35 -10.15
N LYS A 2 3.21 -23.12 -9.61
CA LYS A 2 3.90 -22.00 -10.27
C LYS A 2 5.38 -22.33 -10.27
N GLU A 3 6.02 -22.28 -11.44
CA GLU A 3 7.47 -22.51 -11.55
C GLU A 3 8.23 -21.44 -10.77
N SER A 4 9.28 -21.86 -10.06
CA SER A 4 10.12 -20.95 -9.27
C SER A 4 11.19 -20.33 -10.15
N LEU A 5 11.55 -19.08 -9.83
CA LEU A 5 12.54 -18.28 -10.54
C LEU A 5 13.59 -17.76 -9.55
N TYR A 6 14.80 -17.50 -10.03
CA TYR A 6 15.81 -16.76 -9.28
C TYR A 6 16.54 -15.75 -10.18
N LEU A 7 17.26 -14.82 -9.56
CA LEU A 7 18.08 -13.83 -10.25
C LEU A 7 19.55 -14.27 -10.28
N HIS A 8 20.14 -14.29 -11.47
CA HIS A 8 21.54 -14.65 -11.70
C HIS A 8 22.32 -13.44 -12.19
N ILE A 9 23.36 -13.03 -11.45
CA ILE A 9 24.27 -11.98 -11.90
C ILE A 9 25.18 -12.61 -12.98
N PRO A 10 25.16 -12.10 -14.22
CA PRO A 10 25.88 -12.73 -15.31
C PRO A 10 27.40 -12.67 -15.12
N ALA A 11 28.08 -13.75 -15.47
CA ALA A 11 29.50 -13.72 -15.79
C ALA A 11 29.73 -13.06 -17.16
N TYR A 12 30.95 -12.60 -17.42
CA TYR A 12 31.29 -11.88 -18.65
C TYR A 12 31.00 -12.68 -19.92
N GLU A 13 31.32 -13.97 -19.89
CA GLU A 13 31.08 -14.91 -20.97
C GLU A 13 29.59 -15.16 -21.24
N GLU A 14 28.71 -14.92 -20.26
CA GLU A 14 27.26 -15.13 -20.38
C GLU A 14 26.53 -13.98 -21.07
N LEU A 15 27.24 -12.91 -21.46
CA LEU A 15 26.67 -11.79 -22.23
C LEU A 15 26.17 -12.19 -23.63
N TRP A 16 26.46 -13.43 -24.07
CA TRP A 16 25.84 -14.02 -25.25
C TRP A 16 24.32 -14.02 -25.14
N TYR A 17 23.78 -14.18 -23.92
CA TYR A 17 22.34 -14.25 -23.72
C TYR A 17 21.67 -12.88 -23.91
N ARG A 18 22.24 -11.83 -23.32
CA ARG A 18 21.83 -10.45 -23.61
C ARG A 18 21.92 -10.15 -25.11
N GLN A 19 23.02 -10.53 -25.76
CA GLN A 19 23.17 -10.34 -27.21
C GLN A 19 22.04 -11.03 -28.00
N LYS A 20 21.73 -12.29 -27.65
CA LYS A 20 20.64 -13.05 -28.27
C LYS A 20 19.30 -12.31 -28.16
N ILE A 21 18.90 -11.89 -26.96
CA ILE A 21 17.58 -11.27 -26.77
C ILE A 21 17.47 -9.88 -27.38
N MET A 22 18.56 -9.09 -27.40
CA MET A 22 18.57 -7.75 -28.02
C MET A 22 18.49 -7.82 -29.56
N GLN A 23 18.87 -8.94 -30.16
CA GLN A 23 18.81 -9.19 -31.61
C GLN A 23 17.55 -9.98 -32.03
N ASP A 24 16.71 -10.41 -31.09
CA ASP A 24 15.49 -11.18 -31.38
C ASP A 24 14.30 -10.24 -31.65
N PRO A 25 13.76 -10.20 -32.88
CA PRO A 25 12.73 -9.23 -33.28
C PRO A 25 11.40 -9.46 -32.55
N ASP A 26 11.04 -10.70 -32.23
CA ASP A 26 9.81 -10.98 -31.48
C ASP A 26 9.93 -10.45 -30.04
N THR A 27 11.11 -10.63 -29.42
CA THR A 27 11.41 -10.11 -28.09
C THR A 27 11.49 -8.58 -28.10
N MET A 28 12.16 -7.96 -29.07
CA MET A 28 12.36 -6.51 -29.08
C MET A 28 11.25 -5.72 -29.78
N SER A 29 10.19 -6.39 -30.26
CA SER A 29 9.05 -5.79 -30.97
C SER A 29 8.35 -4.64 -30.22
N TYR A 30 8.46 -4.55 -28.89
CA TYR A 30 7.91 -3.44 -28.11
C TYR A 30 8.65 -2.11 -28.36
N ASN A 31 9.84 -2.14 -28.96
CA ASN A 31 10.58 -0.96 -29.40
C ASN A 31 10.33 -0.62 -30.87
N LYS A 32 9.54 -1.40 -31.62
CA LYS A 32 9.37 -1.19 -33.07
C LYS A 32 8.72 0.16 -33.36
N GLY A 33 9.27 0.90 -34.32
CA GLY A 33 8.68 2.15 -34.84
C GLY A 33 9.00 3.41 -34.03
N TYR A 34 9.71 3.31 -32.91
CA TYR A 34 10.14 4.47 -32.14
C TYR A 34 11.26 5.24 -32.86
N ASP A 35 11.30 6.55 -32.67
CA ASP A 35 12.41 7.41 -33.08
C ASP A 35 13.47 7.48 -31.96
N LEU A 36 14.20 6.38 -31.77
CA LEU A 36 15.31 6.33 -30.82
C LEU A 36 16.60 6.77 -31.52
N ASN A 37 17.16 7.90 -31.09
CA ASN A 37 18.35 8.50 -31.67
C ASN A 37 19.65 7.87 -31.14
N PHE A 38 19.86 6.57 -31.36
CA PHE A 38 21.17 5.94 -31.17
C PHE A 38 21.48 4.91 -32.26
N ASN A 39 22.75 4.86 -32.67
CA ASN A 39 23.21 4.20 -33.91
C ASN A 39 22.96 2.69 -34.01
N ASP A 40 22.64 2.05 -32.90
CA ASP A 40 22.59 0.58 -32.81
C ASP A 40 21.16 0.04 -32.84
N TYR A 41 20.17 0.93 -32.91
CA TYR A 41 18.76 0.55 -32.91
C TYR A 41 18.21 0.43 -34.34
N ASP A 42 17.52 -0.68 -34.60
CA ASP A 42 16.80 -0.92 -35.84
C ASP A 42 15.32 -0.59 -35.64
N LYS A 43 14.85 0.46 -36.31
CA LYS A 43 13.47 0.95 -36.22
C LYS A 43 12.43 -0.05 -36.73
N GLU A 44 12.77 -0.89 -37.71
CA GLU A 44 11.83 -1.82 -38.33
C GLU A 44 11.60 -3.06 -37.47
N THR A 45 12.61 -3.50 -36.74
CA THR A 45 12.55 -4.71 -35.89
C THR A 45 12.40 -4.39 -34.41
N GLY A 46 12.82 -3.21 -33.97
CA GLY A 46 12.97 -2.85 -32.56
C GLY A 46 14.29 -3.34 -31.93
N CYS A 47 15.08 -4.11 -32.67
CA CYS A 47 16.31 -4.73 -32.18
C CYS A 47 17.40 -3.71 -31.88
N ILE A 48 18.32 -4.09 -30.98
CA ILE A 48 19.48 -3.28 -30.59
C ILE A 48 20.74 -4.12 -30.83
N ASP A 49 21.66 -3.63 -31.65
CA ASP A 49 22.92 -4.32 -31.89
C ASP A 49 23.84 -4.26 -30.65
N PHE A 50 24.07 -5.43 -30.06
CA PHE A 50 24.93 -5.62 -28.88
C PHE A 50 26.13 -6.54 -29.18
N PRO A 51 27.06 -6.10 -30.04
CA PRO A 51 28.21 -6.90 -30.46
C PRO A 51 29.24 -7.03 -29.34
N LYS A 52 30.08 -8.07 -29.40
CA LYS A 52 31.14 -8.37 -28.41
C LYS A 52 32.05 -7.18 -28.08
N LYS A 53 32.29 -6.26 -29.02
CA LYS A 53 33.09 -5.04 -28.78
C LYS A 53 32.52 -4.12 -27.69
N LYS A 54 31.21 -4.22 -27.37
CA LYS A 54 30.54 -3.43 -26.32
C LYS A 54 30.43 -4.16 -24.98
N TRP A 55 30.78 -5.44 -24.94
CA TRP A 55 30.57 -6.27 -23.75
C TRP A 55 31.36 -5.74 -22.56
N ALA A 56 32.62 -5.36 -22.76
CA ALA A 56 33.47 -4.80 -21.70
C ALA A 56 32.85 -3.56 -21.05
N ASP A 57 32.53 -2.54 -21.85
CA ASP A 57 31.96 -1.29 -21.36
C ASP A 57 30.62 -1.52 -20.64
N TRP A 58 29.75 -2.34 -21.25
CA TRP A 58 28.46 -2.66 -20.66
C TRP A 58 28.60 -3.43 -19.34
N TYR A 59 29.51 -4.41 -19.28
CA TYR A 59 29.74 -5.23 -18.09
C TYR A 59 30.25 -4.39 -16.94
N THR A 60 31.25 -3.55 -17.17
CA THR A 60 31.77 -2.61 -16.16
C THR A 60 30.70 -1.62 -15.71
N HIS A 61 29.81 -1.20 -16.61
CA HIS A 61 28.74 -0.26 -16.30
C HIS A 61 27.60 -0.84 -15.44
N PHE A 62 27.31 -2.14 -15.52
CA PHE A 62 26.21 -2.75 -14.75
C PHE A 62 26.64 -3.68 -13.62
N ILE A 63 27.69 -4.47 -13.82
CA ILE A 63 28.04 -5.56 -12.90
C ILE A 63 28.98 -5.05 -11.82
N GLY A 64 28.60 -5.30 -10.55
CA GLY A 64 29.36 -4.84 -9.38
C GLY A 64 29.23 -3.35 -9.07
N GLN A 65 28.21 -2.68 -9.62
CA GLN A 65 28.00 -1.23 -9.49
C GLN A 65 26.96 -0.84 -8.42
N GLU A 66 26.66 -1.74 -7.48
CA GLU A 66 25.76 -1.44 -6.38
C GLU A 66 26.36 -0.37 -5.43
N PRO A 67 25.53 0.54 -4.87
CA PRO A 67 24.08 0.58 -4.99
C PRO A 67 23.57 1.26 -6.27
N HIS A 68 24.43 1.77 -7.15
CA HIS A 68 24.02 2.66 -8.24
C HIS A 68 23.28 1.92 -9.36
N ARG A 69 23.68 0.68 -9.64
CA ARG A 69 23.08 -0.17 -10.67
C ARG A 69 23.08 -1.62 -10.22
N PHE A 70 22.06 -2.35 -10.64
CA PHE A 70 21.95 -3.80 -10.52
C PHE A 70 21.38 -4.37 -11.81
N TYR A 71 21.89 -5.52 -12.22
CA TYR A 71 21.43 -6.25 -13.38
C TYR A 71 21.51 -7.75 -13.10
N ALA A 72 20.50 -8.48 -13.54
CA ALA A 72 20.50 -9.94 -13.48
C ALA A 72 19.70 -10.56 -14.62
N TYR A 73 20.06 -11.79 -14.97
CA TYR A 73 19.20 -12.67 -15.74
C TYR A 73 18.13 -13.29 -14.84
N ILE A 74 16.95 -13.48 -15.42
CA ILE A 74 15.85 -14.22 -14.81
C ILE A 74 16.05 -15.69 -15.21
N VAL A 75 16.17 -16.57 -14.22
CA VAL A 75 16.44 -18.00 -14.44
C VAL A 75 15.30 -18.84 -13.91
N ARG A 76 14.85 -19.80 -14.71
CA ARG A 76 13.86 -20.80 -14.29
C ARG A 76 14.54 -21.93 -13.52
N GLU A 77 14.08 -22.20 -12.30
CA GLU A 77 14.72 -23.19 -11.43
C GLU A 77 14.64 -24.63 -11.96
N SER A 78 13.60 -24.98 -12.71
CA SER A 78 13.36 -26.37 -13.11
C SER A 78 14.40 -26.92 -14.10
N ASP A 79 15.06 -26.05 -14.86
CA ASP A 79 16.01 -26.43 -15.91
C ASP A 79 17.22 -25.49 -16.05
N GLY A 80 17.29 -24.42 -15.26
CA GLY A 80 18.36 -23.44 -15.32
C GLY A 80 18.31 -22.56 -16.58
N GLU A 81 17.21 -22.56 -17.34
CA GLU A 81 17.11 -21.72 -18.53
C GLU A 81 17.04 -20.24 -18.17
N PHE A 82 17.82 -19.43 -18.87
CA PHE A 82 17.64 -17.98 -18.88
C PHE A 82 16.39 -17.66 -19.70
N ILE A 83 15.48 -16.89 -19.09
CA ILE A 83 14.17 -16.56 -19.69
C ILE A 83 13.94 -15.05 -19.88
N GLY A 84 14.86 -14.23 -19.36
CA GLY A 84 14.84 -12.79 -19.54
C GLY A 84 15.91 -12.08 -18.71
N GLU A 85 15.78 -10.77 -18.57
CA GLU A 85 16.65 -9.89 -17.79
C GLU A 85 15.85 -8.87 -16.99
N VAL A 86 16.42 -8.42 -15.88
CA VAL A 86 15.95 -7.29 -15.07
C VAL A 86 17.10 -6.38 -14.70
N ASN A 87 16.80 -5.10 -14.50
CA ASN A 87 17.76 -4.15 -13.93
C ASN A 87 17.06 -3.08 -13.09
N VAL A 88 17.83 -2.48 -12.18
CA VAL A 88 17.51 -1.19 -11.56
C VAL A 88 18.73 -0.28 -11.64
N HIS A 89 18.50 1.03 -11.77
CA HIS A 89 19.56 2.02 -11.72
C HIS A 89 19.08 3.33 -11.12
N ARG A 90 19.94 3.98 -10.35
CA ARG A 90 19.62 5.23 -9.68
C ARG A 90 19.28 6.31 -10.70
N ASN A 91 18.14 6.97 -10.53
CA ASN A 91 17.83 8.20 -11.25
C ASN A 91 18.66 9.35 -10.61
N VAL A 92 19.32 10.17 -11.43
CA VAL A 92 20.19 11.25 -10.95
C VAL A 92 19.41 12.50 -10.55
N ASP A 93 18.22 12.67 -11.13
CA ASP A 93 17.36 13.85 -10.96
C ASP A 93 16.20 13.60 -9.99
N ALA A 94 15.97 12.34 -9.61
CA ALA A 94 14.87 11.93 -8.74
C ALA A 94 15.31 11.05 -7.57
N GLY A 95 14.43 10.95 -6.55
CA GLY A 95 14.66 10.14 -5.35
C GLY A 95 14.39 8.64 -5.50
N TRP A 96 14.31 8.13 -6.73
CA TRP A 96 13.95 6.73 -7.03
C TRP A 96 14.94 6.06 -7.98
N TYR A 97 14.77 4.75 -8.17
CA TYR A 97 15.49 3.95 -9.14
C TYR A 97 14.60 3.68 -10.35
N GLU A 98 15.12 3.87 -11.54
CA GLU A 98 14.48 3.37 -12.77
C GLU A 98 14.71 1.87 -12.89
N MET A 99 13.78 1.18 -13.54
CA MET A 99 13.85 -0.26 -13.71
C MET A 99 13.64 -0.69 -15.16
N GLY A 100 14.14 -1.87 -15.49
CA GLY A 100 13.84 -2.53 -16.76
C GLY A 100 13.58 -4.02 -16.56
N ILE A 101 12.68 -4.56 -17.40
CA ILE A 101 12.40 -5.99 -17.48
C ILE A 101 12.20 -6.37 -18.96
N VAL A 102 12.86 -7.44 -19.39
CA VAL A 102 12.67 -8.02 -20.72
C VAL A 102 12.54 -9.54 -20.55
N LEU A 103 11.45 -10.10 -21.07
CA LEU A 103 11.28 -11.55 -21.21
C LEU A 103 11.38 -11.93 -22.68
N GLU A 104 12.05 -13.05 -23.00
CA GLU A 104 11.99 -13.61 -24.35
C GLU A 104 10.54 -13.83 -24.76
N ALA A 105 10.23 -13.60 -26.04
CA ALA A 105 8.87 -13.68 -26.56
C ALA A 105 8.17 -15.00 -26.21
N LYS A 106 8.87 -16.13 -26.32
CA LYS A 106 8.35 -17.48 -26.02
C LYS A 106 7.95 -17.74 -24.55
N TYR A 107 8.34 -16.86 -23.62
CA TYR A 107 7.99 -16.96 -22.20
C TYR A 107 6.92 -15.94 -21.77
N ARG A 108 6.50 -15.02 -22.65
CA ARG A 108 5.43 -14.06 -22.36
C ARG A 108 4.09 -14.76 -22.20
N GLY A 109 3.19 -14.14 -21.41
CA GLY A 109 1.85 -14.70 -21.13
C GLY A 109 1.85 -15.89 -20.15
N LYS A 110 3.01 -16.35 -19.66
CA LYS A 110 3.12 -17.48 -18.72
C LYS A 110 3.18 -17.07 -17.24
N GLY A 111 3.07 -15.78 -16.95
CA GLY A 111 3.07 -15.24 -15.58
C GLY A 111 4.45 -14.96 -14.97
N TYR A 112 5.55 -15.24 -15.67
CA TYR A 112 6.91 -15.01 -15.16
C TYR A 112 7.23 -13.55 -14.86
N ALA A 113 6.61 -12.59 -15.56
CA ALA A 113 6.94 -11.18 -15.42
C ALA A 113 6.67 -10.66 -13.98
N VAL A 114 5.53 -11.03 -13.40
CA VAL A 114 5.20 -10.65 -12.02
C VAL A 114 6.16 -11.31 -11.02
N ALA A 115 6.53 -12.57 -11.24
CA ALA A 115 7.50 -13.27 -10.39
C ALA A 115 8.90 -12.63 -10.47
N ALA A 116 9.36 -12.30 -11.67
CA ALA A 116 10.63 -11.61 -11.90
C ALA A 116 10.67 -10.21 -11.28
N LEU A 117 9.59 -9.42 -11.42
CA LEU A 117 9.49 -8.11 -10.76
C LEU A 117 9.53 -8.25 -9.24
N ARG A 118 8.85 -9.23 -8.65
CA ARG A 118 8.90 -9.46 -7.19
C ARG A 118 10.31 -9.79 -6.71
N LEU A 119 11.07 -10.59 -7.47
CA LEU A 119 12.47 -10.87 -7.16
C LEU A 119 13.34 -9.62 -7.28
N LEU A 120 13.13 -8.81 -8.32
CA LEU A 120 13.86 -7.54 -8.50
C LEU A 120 13.57 -6.57 -7.35
N LEU A 121 12.31 -6.40 -6.97
CA LEU A 121 11.90 -5.53 -5.86
C LEU A 121 12.42 -6.04 -4.52
N GLN A 122 12.42 -7.36 -4.30
CA GLN A 122 13.05 -7.97 -3.13
C GLN A 122 14.53 -7.61 -3.07
N TYR A 123 15.27 -7.77 -4.18
CA TYR A 123 16.68 -7.41 -4.22
C TYR A 123 16.89 -5.90 -3.97
N ALA A 124 16.13 -5.05 -4.68
CA ALA A 124 16.23 -3.60 -4.57
C ALA A 124 15.93 -3.08 -3.16
N PHE A 125 14.86 -3.55 -2.51
CA PHE A 125 14.45 -3.05 -1.19
C PHE A 125 15.14 -3.75 0.00
N GLU A 126 15.43 -5.04 -0.11
CA GLU A 126 16.00 -5.81 1.01
C GLU A 126 17.52 -5.89 0.98
N LYS A 127 18.15 -5.92 -0.21
CA LYS A 127 19.61 -6.01 -0.35
C LYS A 127 20.26 -4.66 -0.57
N ILE A 128 19.79 -3.91 -1.57
CA ILE A 128 20.35 -2.59 -1.89
C ILE A 128 19.81 -1.52 -0.92
N GLY A 129 18.54 -1.62 -0.53
CA GLY A 129 17.90 -0.68 0.38
C GLY A 129 17.45 0.61 -0.29
N VAL A 130 16.98 0.54 -1.54
CA VAL A 130 16.45 1.70 -2.27
C VAL A 130 15.15 2.22 -1.66
N GLU A 131 14.83 3.50 -1.83
CA GLU A 131 13.61 4.10 -1.25
C GLU A 131 12.37 3.92 -2.15
N ALA A 132 12.55 3.92 -3.46
CA ALA A 132 11.47 3.68 -4.42
C ALA A 132 12.01 3.16 -5.76
N VAL A 133 11.14 2.45 -6.48
CA VAL A 133 11.39 1.94 -7.84
C VAL A 133 10.29 2.49 -8.75
N HIS A 134 10.71 3.04 -9.89
CA HIS A 134 9.89 3.72 -10.88
C HIS A 134 9.99 3.01 -12.24
N ASN A 135 8.90 3.09 -13.01
CA ASN A 135 8.91 2.77 -14.43
C ASN A 135 7.86 3.62 -15.16
N GLU A 136 8.11 3.92 -16.43
CA GLU A 136 7.18 4.63 -17.28
C GLU A 136 7.08 3.98 -18.65
N PHE A 137 5.87 4.02 -19.23
CA PHE A 137 5.60 3.53 -20.57
C PHE A 137 4.23 4.00 -21.06
N GLU A 138 3.95 3.78 -22.34
CA GLU A 138 2.69 4.19 -22.96
C GLU A 138 1.49 3.44 -22.39
N GLU A 139 0.37 4.14 -22.25
CA GLU A 139 -0.87 3.65 -21.64
C GLU A 139 -1.46 2.43 -22.35
N GLU A 140 -1.17 2.25 -23.64
CA GLU A 140 -1.64 1.11 -24.44
C GLU A 140 -0.94 -0.20 -24.06
N ARG A 141 0.19 -0.15 -23.33
CA ARG A 141 0.89 -1.34 -22.82
C ARG A 141 0.16 -1.97 -21.62
N SER A 142 -1.10 -2.30 -21.82
CA SER A 142 -2.01 -2.85 -20.80
C SER A 142 -1.42 -4.06 -20.06
N ALA A 143 -0.73 -4.97 -20.76
CA ALA A 143 -0.06 -6.12 -20.14
C ALA A 143 1.08 -5.70 -19.19
N ALA A 144 1.86 -4.68 -19.56
CA ALA A 144 2.91 -4.13 -18.71
C ALA A 144 2.29 -3.43 -17.49
N LEU A 145 1.25 -2.62 -17.70
CA LEU A 145 0.52 -1.97 -16.62
C LEU A 145 0.00 -2.99 -15.60
N GLN A 146 -0.72 -4.01 -16.05
CA GLN A 146 -1.24 -5.05 -15.16
C GLN A 146 -0.12 -5.80 -14.43
N THR A 147 0.99 -6.10 -15.12
CA THR A 147 2.16 -6.76 -14.51
C THR A 147 2.73 -5.94 -13.35
N HIS A 148 2.89 -4.62 -13.53
CA HIS A 148 3.40 -3.73 -12.49
C HIS A 148 2.42 -3.60 -11.33
N LEU A 149 1.12 -3.42 -11.61
CA LEU A 149 0.09 -3.38 -10.56
C LEU A 149 0.08 -4.68 -9.72
N PHE A 150 0.19 -5.85 -10.36
CA PHE A 150 0.29 -7.14 -9.64
C PHE A 150 1.61 -7.35 -8.88
N ALA A 151 2.66 -6.61 -9.24
CA ALA A 151 3.91 -6.56 -8.50
C ALA A 151 3.90 -5.56 -7.34
N GLY A 152 2.83 -4.75 -7.19
CA GLY A 152 2.64 -3.81 -6.10
C GLY A 152 2.89 -2.34 -6.45
N PHE A 153 3.13 -2.02 -7.73
CA PHE A 153 3.24 -0.63 -8.18
C PHE A 153 1.88 0.07 -8.14
N THR A 154 1.93 1.39 -7.99
CA THR A 154 0.77 2.29 -8.05
C THR A 154 0.95 3.31 -9.16
N ARG A 155 -0.15 3.83 -9.71
CA ARG A 155 -0.09 4.92 -10.69
C ARG A 155 0.37 6.18 -9.98
N TYR A 156 1.50 6.73 -10.43
CA TYR A 156 2.10 7.93 -9.88
C TYR A 156 1.62 9.17 -10.65
N ARG A 157 1.72 9.13 -11.98
CA ARG A 157 1.32 10.21 -12.88
C ARG A 157 0.87 9.64 -14.22
N GLN A 158 0.06 10.40 -14.95
CA GLN A 158 -0.26 10.13 -16.33
C GLN A 158 -0.27 11.44 -17.11
N GLU A 159 0.55 11.53 -18.15
CA GLU A 159 0.66 12.71 -19.00
C GLU A 159 1.04 12.29 -20.43
N ASN A 160 0.47 12.94 -21.44
CA ASN A 160 0.79 12.68 -22.85
C ASN A 160 0.74 11.19 -23.26
N ARG A 161 -0.25 10.44 -22.74
CA ARG A 161 -0.42 8.97 -22.94
C ARG A 161 0.71 8.11 -22.36
N ILE A 162 1.58 8.68 -21.54
CA ILE A 162 2.55 7.93 -20.73
C ILE A 162 1.97 7.75 -19.32
N ILE A 163 2.09 6.54 -18.80
CA ILE A 163 1.78 6.21 -17.41
C ILE A 163 3.10 6.03 -16.67
N GLU A 164 3.26 6.78 -15.59
CA GLU A 164 4.33 6.62 -14.61
C GLU A 164 3.83 5.76 -13.44
N LEU A 165 4.60 4.75 -13.08
CA LEU A 165 4.31 3.80 -12.02
C LEU A 165 5.41 3.85 -10.97
N LEU A 166 5.03 3.85 -9.70
CA LEU A 166 5.95 3.89 -8.57
C LEU A 166 5.57 2.85 -7.52
N ILE A 167 6.57 2.20 -6.94
CA ILE A 167 6.45 1.47 -5.68
C ILE A 167 7.50 1.98 -4.70
N THR A 168 7.07 2.32 -3.50
CA THR A 168 7.98 2.74 -2.42
C THR A 168 8.38 1.56 -1.55
N ARG A 169 9.51 1.70 -0.85
CA ARG A 169 9.98 0.75 0.15
C ARG A 169 8.93 0.49 1.23
N GLU A 170 8.23 1.54 1.65
CA GLU A 170 7.13 1.45 2.62
C GLU A 170 6.00 0.56 2.09
N GLN A 171 5.51 0.82 0.88
CA GLN A 171 4.45 0.02 0.25
C GLN A 171 4.87 -1.45 0.14
N TYR A 172 6.11 -1.72 -0.26
CA TYR A 172 6.65 -3.07 -0.36
C TYR A 172 6.62 -3.83 0.97
N PHE A 173 7.20 -3.26 2.04
CA PHE A 173 7.24 -3.95 3.33
C PHE A 173 5.87 -4.03 4.00
N ARG A 174 4.99 -3.04 3.79
CA ARG A 174 3.60 -3.10 4.25
C ARG A 174 2.86 -4.26 3.58
N GLN A 175 2.96 -4.38 2.26
CA GLN A 175 2.32 -5.49 1.53
C GLN A 175 2.87 -6.84 1.98
N LYS A 176 4.19 -6.95 2.19
CA LYS A 176 4.82 -8.17 2.73
C LYS A 176 4.25 -8.56 4.10
N ALA A 177 4.04 -7.60 4.98
CA ALA A 177 3.42 -7.83 6.29
C ALA A 177 1.95 -8.26 6.17
N ILE A 178 1.18 -7.65 5.26
CA ILE A 178 -0.21 -8.02 4.96
C ILE A 178 -0.30 -9.45 4.43
N ASP A 179 0.57 -9.84 3.49
CA ASP A 179 0.61 -11.18 2.92
C ASP A 179 0.96 -12.23 3.99
N CYS A 180 1.95 -11.94 4.85
CA CYS A 180 2.34 -12.80 5.96
C CYS A 180 1.18 -12.99 6.95
N MET A 181 0.58 -11.89 7.41
CA MET A 181 -0.54 -11.91 8.36
C MET A 181 -1.73 -12.69 7.80
N THR A 182 -2.10 -12.44 6.54
CA THR A 182 -3.18 -13.14 5.83
C THR A 182 -2.92 -14.64 5.72
N SER A 183 -1.69 -15.03 5.36
CA SER A 183 -1.26 -16.42 5.26
C SER A 183 -1.36 -17.15 6.59
N VAL A 184 -0.97 -16.51 7.70
CA VAL A 184 -1.04 -17.16 9.02
C VAL A 184 -2.47 -17.23 9.55
N ILE A 185 -3.25 -16.14 9.44
CA ILE A 185 -4.66 -16.13 9.85
C ILE A 185 -5.45 -17.21 9.08
N SER A 186 -5.28 -17.28 7.75
CA SER A 186 -5.99 -18.27 6.92
C SER A 186 -5.65 -19.72 7.29
N LYS A 187 -4.40 -20.00 7.70
CA LYS A 187 -3.99 -21.32 8.20
C LYS A 187 -4.63 -21.65 9.54
N VAL A 188 -4.59 -20.72 10.50
CA VAL A 188 -5.19 -20.91 11.84
C VAL A 188 -6.70 -21.15 11.73
N LEU A 189 -7.36 -20.48 10.78
CA LEU A 189 -8.80 -20.55 10.54
C LEU A 189 -9.21 -21.46 9.37
N ALA A 190 -8.35 -22.37 8.91
CA ALA A 190 -8.60 -23.17 7.71
C ALA A 190 -9.95 -23.91 7.73
N ASP A 191 -10.34 -24.46 8.88
CA ASP A 191 -11.60 -25.20 9.05
C ASP A 191 -12.85 -24.30 9.18
N ASN A 192 -12.64 -22.99 9.36
CA ASN A 192 -13.68 -21.99 9.62
C ASN A 192 -14.18 -21.28 8.36
N GLN A 193 -13.56 -21.53 7.20
CA GLN A 193 -13.83 -20.86 5.93
C GLN A 193 -13.76 -19.32 6.09
N PRO A 194 -12.55 -18.76 6.32
CA PRO A 194 -12.39 -17.34 6.60
C PRO A 194 -12.46 -16.52 5.32
N SER A 195 -13.13 -15.39 5.39
CA SER A 195 -13.00 -14.26 4.46
C SER A 195 -12.21 -13.16 5.17
N ILE A 196 -11.07 -12.78 4.61
CA ILE A 196 -10.16 -11.77 5.18
C ILE A 196 -10.21 -10.53 4.30
N TYR A 197 -10.54 -9.40 4.89
CA TYR A 197 -10.60 -8.10 4.22
C TYR A 197 -9.57 -7.14 4.76
N LEU A 198 -9.01 -6.34 3.87
CA LEU A 198 -8.29 -5.11 4.17
C LEU A 198 -9.19 -3.92 3.87
N TYR A 199 -9.21 -2.92 4.73
CA TYR A 199 -9.89 -1.65 4.47
C TYR A 199 -9.09 -0.49 5.05
N GLY A 200 -9.71 0.68 5.18
CA GLY A 200 -9.08 1.86 5.77
C GLY A 200 -7.94 2.43 4.94
N SER A 201 -7.00 3.09 5.62
CA SER A 201 -5.98 3.92 4.96
C SER A 201 -5.07 3.14 4.00
N SER A 202 -4.92 1.82 4.20
CA SER A 202 -4.11 0.96 3.34
C SER A 202 -4.69 0.78 1.93
N VAL A 203 -6.03 0.76 1.79
CA VAL A 203 -6.69 0.66 0.47
C VAL A 203 -7.01 2.02 -0.14
N LEU A 204 -7.08 3.07 0.69
CA LEU A 204 -7.33 4.45 0.27
C LEU A 204 -6.07 5.20 -0.20
N ASN A 205 -4.91 4.52 -0.28
CA ASN A 205 -3.61 5.15 -0.56
C ASN A 205 -3.25 6.29 0.42
N ASP A 206 -3.74 6.22 1.66
CA ASP A 206 -3.54 7.23 2.71
C ASP A 206 -2.81 6.67 3.94
N PHE A 207 -2.23 5.46 3.83
CA PHE A 207 -1.47 4.86 4.92
C PHE A 207 -0.15 5.62 5.14
N ARG A 208 0.16 5.89 6.41
CA ARG A 208 1.41 6.53 6.84
C ARG A 208 1.99 5.78 8.03
N LEU A 209 3.17 5.19 7.87
CA LEU A 209 3.83 4.45 8.95
C LEU A 209 4.03 5.34 10.18
N GLY A 210 3.70 4.81 11.36
CA GLY A 210 3.75 5.55 12.62
C GLY A 210 2.53 6.45 12.88
N TRP A 211 1.55 6.48 11.98
CA TRP A 211 0.27 7.15 12.18
C TRP A 211 -0.92 6.25 11.91
N SER A 212 -0.87 5.54 10.79
CA SER A 212 -1.96 4.70 10.31
C SER A 212 -1.90 3.29 10.86
N ASP A 213 -3.08 2.72 11.01
CA ASP A 213 -3.32 1.31 11.25
C ASP A 213 -3.49 0.55 9.93
N ILE A 214 -3.34 -0.78 10.01
CA ILE A 214 -3.64 -1.74 8.95
C ILE A 214 -4.96 -2.42 9.33
N ASP A 215 -6.05 -1.85 8.85
CA ASP A 215 -7.40 -2.27 9.23
C ASP A 215 -7.82 -3.56 8.53
N ILE A 216 -8.14 -4.58 9.32
CA ILE A 216 -8.59 -5.88 8.83
C ILE A 216 -9.94 -6.29 9.43
N LEU A 217 -10.72 -7.04 8.64
CA LEU A 217 -11.91 -7.73 9.13
C LEU A 217 -11.83 -9.20 8.70
N VAL A 218 -11.98 -10.11 9.66
CA VAL A 218 -12.01 -11.55 9.38
C VAL A 218 -13.38 -12.11 9.73
N LEU A 219 -14.09 -12.58 8.71
CA LEU A 219 -15.42 -13.17 8.84
C LEU A 219 -15.36 -14.66 8.55
N THR A 220 -15.76 -15.48 9.51
CA THR A 220 -15.79 -16.94 9.39
C THR A 220 -17.21 -17.46 9.22
N GLN A 221 -17.38 -18.59 8.53
CA GLN A 221 -18.69 -19.26 8.45
C GLN A 221 -18.95 -20.13 9.68
N LYS A 222 -17.90 -20.68 10.30
CA LYS A 222 -17.99 -21.51 11.50
C LYS A 222 -17.33 -20.84 12.69
N ARG A 223 -17.84 -21.15 13.88
CA ARG A 223 -17.36 -20.61 15.16
C ARG A 223 -15.85 -20.80 15.34
N ILE A 224 -15.17 -19.73 15.72
CA ILE A 224 -13.76 -19.76 16.14
C ILE A 224 -13.66 -20.50 17.48
N SER A 225 -12.83 -21.55 17.53
CA SER A 225 -12.59 -22.30 18.76
C SER A 225 -11.73 -21.50 19.75
N GLN A 226 -11.77 -21.87 21.02
CA GLN A 226 -10.99 -21.19 22.06
C GLN A 226 -9.48 -21.28 21.80
N SER A 227 -8.97 -22.40 21.29
CA SER A 227 -7.56 -22.57 20.94
C SER A 227 -7.15 -21.67 19.78
N GLN A 228 -7.97 -21.59 18.73
CA GLN A 228 -7.73 -20.67 17.60
C GLN A 228 -7.75 -19.21 18.08
N ALA A 229 -8.71 -18.83 18.93
CA ALA A 229 -8.80 -17.48 19.45
C ALA A 229 -7.57 -17.11 20.31
N GLN A 230 -7.06 -18.04 21.12
CA GLN A 230 -5.83 -17.86 21.90
C GLN A 230 -4.58 -17.72 21.02
N GLU A 231 -4.50 -18.47 19.92
CA GLU A 231 -3.40 -18.32 18.96
C GLU A 231 -3.48 -16.96 18.23
N LEU A 232 -4.67 -16.61 17.72
CA LEU A 232 -4.89 -15.36 16.98
C LEU A 232 -4.67 -14.14 17.87
N VAL A 233 -5.17 -14.13 19.12
CA VAL A 233 -5.03 -12.95 19.98
C VAL A 233 -3.56 -12.59 20.20
N MET A 234 -2.65 -13.57 20.26
CA MET A 234 -1.20 -13.39 20.45
C MET A 234 -0.38 -13.37 19.13
N LEU A 235 -1.04 -13.45 17.98
CA LEU A 235 -0.36 -13.64 16.70
C LEU A 235 0.62 -12.51 16.35
N ARG A 236 0.25 -11.25 16.61
CA ARG A 236 1.12 -10.09 16.34
C ARG A 236 2.45 -10.19 17.08
N GLN A 237 2.44 -10.69 18.33
CA GLN A 237 3.64 -10.90 19.14
C GLN A 237 4.47 -12.07 18.61
N LYS A 238 3.83 -13.21 18.33
CA LYS A 238 4.50 -14.41 17.81
C LYS A 238 5.22 -14.13 16.49
N LEU A 239 4.64 -13.31 15.61
CA LEU A 239 5.30 -12.90 14.37
C LEU A 239 6.47 -11.94 14.61
N LEU A 240 6.32 -11.01 15.55
CA LEU A 240 7.42 -10.12 15.94
C LEU A 240 8.59 -10.84 16.62
N GLU A 241 8.34 -11.92 17.35
CA GLU A 241 9.44 -12.72 17.93
C GLU A 241 10.33 -13.32 16.84
N ASN A 242 9.74 -13.70 15.70
CA ASN A 242 10.48 -14.23 14.53
C ASN A 242 11.07 -13.12 13.65
N GLU A 243 10.45 -11.93 13.62
CA GLU A 243 10.87 -10.79 12.80
C GLU A 243 10.85 -9.49 13.64
N ALA A 244 11.76 -9.38 14.61
CA ALA A 244 11.76 -8.30 15.61
C ALA A 244 11.84 -6.87 15.02
N GLY A 245 12.38 -6.73 13.80
CA GLY A 245 12.49 -5.46 13.09
C GLY A 245 11.25 -5.06 12.27
N ASN A 246 10.20 -5.89 12.22
CA ASN A 246 9.02 -5.58 11.40
C ASN A 246 8.17 -4.46 12.04
N PRO A 247 8.01 -3.29 11.41
CA PRO A 247 7.32 -2.16 12.02
C PRO A 247 5.79 -2.23 11.87
N TYR A 248 5.26 -3.18 11.07
CA TYR A 248 3.85 -3.21 10.67
C TYR A 248 2.99 -4.16 11.51
N TYR A 249 3.56 -5.25 12.07
CA TYR A 249 2.75 -6.25 12.78
C TYR A 249 1.94 -5.69 13.95
N ARG A 250 2.41 -4.63 14.62
CA ARG A 250 1.67 -3.97 15.70
C ARG A 250 0.54 -3.06 15.21
N SER A 251 0.63 -2.59 13.96
CA SER A 251 -0.34 -1.69 13.35
C SER A 251 -1.61 -2.41 12.87
N PHE A 252 -1.66 -3.75 12.87
CA PHE A 252 -2.89 -4.46 12.53
C PHE A 252 -3.97 -4.22 13.58
N GLU A 253 -5.12 -3.71 13.15
CA GLU A 253 -6.31 -3.49 13.96
C GLU A 253 -7.52 -4.14 13.29
N GLY A 254 -8.48 -4.60 14.10
CA GLY A 254 -9.64 -5.31 13.56
C GLY A 254 -10.29 -6.32 14.48
N GLY A 255 -11.34 -6.93 13.95
CA GLY A 255 -12.09 -8.00 14.59
C GLY A 255 -12.09 -9.27 13.75
N MET A 256 -12.03 -10.41 14.44
CA MET A 256 -12.22 -11.74 13.85
C MET A 256 -13.38 -12.45 14.55
N LEU A 257 -14.41 -12.76 13.79
CA LEU A 257 -15.65 -13.35 14.30
C LEU A 257 -16.41 -14.08 13.19
N THR A 258 -17.54 -14.69 13.51
CA THR A 258 -18.39 -15.29 12.47
C THR A 258 -19.18 -14.21 11.73
N LEU A 259 -19.45 -14.43 10.44
CA LEU A 259 -20.35 -13.60 9.64
C LEU A 259 -21.74 -13.43 10.30
N ALA A 260 -22.30 -14.52 10.83
CA ALA A 260 -23.60 -14.50 11.49
C ALA A 260 -23.61 -13.51 12.67
N ALA A 261 -22.68 -13.64 13.61
CA ALA A 261 -22.55 -12.73 14.75
C ALA A 261 -22.24 -11.28 14.35
N PHE A 262 -21.47 -11.06 13.29
CA PHE A 262 -21.21 -9.71 12.79
C PHE A 262 -22.49 -9.03 12.27
N ILE A 263 -23.39 -9.78 11.63
CA ILE A 263 -24.67 -9.29 11.12
C ILE A 263 -25.72 -9.16 12.23
N SER A 264 -25.88 -10.19 13.06
CA SER A 264 -26.92 -10.23 14.11
C SER A 264 -26.55 -9.43 15.35
N GLN A 265 -25.27 -9.10 15.53
CA GLN A 265 -24.70 -8.48 16.72
C GLN A 265 -24.87 -9.34 17.99
N GLU A 266 -25.12 -10.63 17.83
CA GLU A 266 -25.21 -11.58 18.93
C GLU A 266 -23.81 -11.90 19.49
N SER A 267 -23.76 -12.25 20.77
CA SER A 267 -22.53 -12.64 21.46
C SER A 267 -21.88 -13.85 20.79
N ASN A 268 -20.57 -13.75 20.54
CA ASN A 268 -19.75 -14.80 19.97
C ASN A 268 -18.28 -14.66 20.40
N CYS A 269 -17.47 -15.69 20.24
CA CYS A 269 -16.03 -15.55 20.39
C CYS A 269 -15.47 -14.60 19.31
N VAL A 270 -15.03 -13.44 19.75
CA VAL A 270 -14.37 -12.41 18.92
C VAL A 270 -12.92 -12.28 19.33
N VAL A 271 -12.01 -12.34 18.36
CA VAL A 271 -10.63 -11.89 18.56
C VAL A 271 -10.55 -10.42 18.16
N TYR A 272 -10.16 -9.57 19.10
CA TYR A 272 -10.04 -8.13 18.89
C TYR A 272 -8.59 -7.68 18.94
N TRP A 273 -8.19 -6.87 17.97
CA TRP A 273 -6.95 -6.09 17.96
C TRP A 273 -7.30 -4.60 17.81
N GLY A 274 -6.73 -3.74 18.64
CA GLY A 274 -6.76 -2.30 18.40
C GLY A 274 -5.86 -1.49 19.31
N THR A 275 -6.03 -0.17 19.28
CA THR A 275 -5.21 0.80 20.04
C THR A 275 -5.19 0.54 21.55
N THR A 276 -6.28 0.00 22.10
CA THR A 276 -6.40 -0.36 23.53
C THR A 276 -5.84 -1.74 23.88
N GLY A 277 -5.17 -2.41 22.93
CA GLY A 277 -4.55 -3.71 23.09
C GLY A 277 -5.28 -4.83 22.33
N GLN A 278 -5.18 -6.05 22.85
CA GLN A 278 -5.78 -7.24 22.26
C GLN A 278 -6.49 -8.07 23.31
N ARG A 279 -7.60 -8.68 22.93
CA ARG A 279 -8.44 -9.46 23.84
C ARG A 279 -9.36 -10.39 23.07
N ILE A 280 -9.81 -11.44 23.74
CA ILE A 280 -10.98 -12.20 23.31
C ILE A 280 -12.19 -11.52 23.96
N THR A 281 -13.21 -11.21 23.17
CA THR A 281 -14.43 -10.53 23.63
C THR A 281 -15.66 -11.14 22.96
N ASP A 282 -16.84 -10.58 23.23
CA ASP A 282 -18.11 -11.17 22.83
C ASP A 282 -18.76 -10.49 21.62
N ILE A 283 -18.44 -9.21 21.36
CA ILE A 283 -19.07 -8.39 20.33
C ILE A 283 -18.02 -7.51 19.68
N TYR A 284 -18.11 -7.36 18.36
CA TYR A 284 -17.35 -6.38 17.60
C TYR A 284 -18.18 -5.85 16.44
N GLN A 285 -18.09 -4.55 16.22
CA GLN A 285 -18.83 -3.85 15.18
C GLN A 285 -17.91 -2.80 14.55
N LEU A 286 -18.11 -2.59 13.26
CA LEU A 286 -17.56 -1.43 12.58
C LEU A 286 -18.52 -0.25 12.73
N ASP A 287 -17.97 0.95 12.90
CA ASP A 287 -18.74 2.17 12.74
C ASP A 287 -19.17 2.37 11.28
N SER A 288 -20.02 3.37 11.03
CA SER A 288 -20.49 3.67 9.68
C SER A 288 -19.38 4.09 8.73
N PHE A 289 -18.27 4.64 9.23
CA PHE A 289 -17.13 5.06 8.42
C PHE A 289 -16.38 3.84 7.88
N CYS A 290 -15.95 2.96 8.77
CA CYS A 290 -15.24 1.72 8.46
C CYS A 290 -16.09 0.78 7.60
N MET A 291 -17.40 0.67 7.88
CA MET A 291 -18.31 -0.13 7.06
C MET A 291 -18.43 0.46 5.64
N THR A 292 -18.53 1.78 5.50
CA THR A 292 -18.57 2.44 4.17
C THR A 292 -17.27 2.18 3.40
N GLU A 293 -16.11 2.35 4.04
CA GLU A 293 -14.80 2.08 3.45
C GLU A 293 -14.63 0.63 3.01
N LEU A 294 -15.02 -0.34 3.86
CA LEU A 294 -14.98 -1.77 3.54
C LEU A 294 -15.82 -2.11 2.31
N LEU A 295 -17.03 -1.54 2.21
CA LEU A 295 -17.97 -1.85 1.13
C LEU A 295 -17.62 -1.16 -0.18
N GLN A 296 -17.07 0.06 -0.14
CA GLN A 296 -16.70 0.81 -1.34
C GLN A 296 -15.31 0.46 -1.86
N ASN A 297 -14.32 0.36 -0.97
CA ASN A 297 -12.90 0.29 -1.33
C ASN A 297 -12.17 -0.94 -0.76
N GLY A 298 -12.82 -1.70 0.13
CA GLY A 298 -12.19 -2.85 0.78
C GLY A 298 -11.67 -3.88 -0.22
N GLN A 299 -10.57 -4.53 0.13
CA GLN A 299 -9.93 -5.56 -0.66
C GLN A 299 -10.14 -6.92 0.01
N LEU A 300 -10.67 -7.90 -0.74
CA LEU A 300 -10.65 -9.29 -0.32
C LEU A 300 -9.23 -9.84 -0.47
N LEU A 301 -8.60 -10.19 0.66
CA LEU A 301 -7.25 -10.76 0.70
C LEU A 301 -7.27 -12.29 0.61
N TYR A 302 -8.29 -12.94 1.19
CA TYR A 302 -8.44 -14.39 1.20
C TYR A 302 -9.91 -14.80 1.36
N GLY A 303 -10.28 -15.95 0.78
CA GLY A 303 -11.59 -16.56 0.96
C GLY A 303 -12.60 -16.17 -0.12
N VAL A 304 -13.87 -16.06 0.28
CA VAL A 304 -14.99 -15.70 -0.61
C VAL A 304 -15.52 -14.31 -0.22
N ASP A 305 -15.82 -13.47 -1.21
CA ASP A 305 -16.44 -12.17 -0.94
C ASP A 305 -17.87 -12.36 -0.43
N VAL A 306 -18.13 -11.88 0.79
CA VAL A 306 -19.42 -11.94 1.49
C VAL A 306 -19.98 -10.54 1.78
N ARG A 307 -19.35 -9.48 1.24
CA ARG A 307 -19.81 -8.10 1.45
C ARG A 307 -21.20 -7.82 0.90
N ASN A 308 -21.66 -8.62 -0.07
CA ASN A 308 -23.03 -8.58 -0.58
C ASN A 308 -24.11 -8.88 0.48
N GLN A 309 -23.73 -9.47 1.62
CA GLN A 309 -24.63 -9.72 2.76
C GLN A 309 -24.65 -8.59 3.78
N LEU A 310 -23.72 -7.63 3.67
CA LEU A 310 -23.61 -6.49 4.56
C LEU A 310 -24.43 -5.31 4.03
N LYS A 311 -24.83 -4.41 4.92
CA LYS A 311 -25.65 -3.25 4.56
C LYS A 311 -24.79 -2.00 4.53
N MET A 312 -24.91 -1.24 3.44
CA MET A 312 -24.35 0.10 3.35
C MET A 312 -24.99 0.98 4.43
N PRO A 313 -24.20 1.70 5.24
CA PRO A 313 -24.72 2.67 6.18
C PRO A 313 -25.57 3.73 5.49
N LYS A 314 -26.63 4.18 6.16
CA LYS A 314 -27.45 5.29 5.69
C LYS A 314 -26.80 6.60 6.13
N TYR A 315 -27.22 7.71 5.52
CA TYR A 315 -26.80 9.04 5.94
C TYR A 315 -27.03 9.29 7.43
N ALA A 316 -28.14 8.80 8.00
CA ALA A 316 -28.43 8.93 9.43
C ALA A 316 -27.38 8.23 10.31
N ASP A 317 -26.82 7.09 9.87
CA ASP A 317 -25.77 6.38 10.60
C ASP A 317 -24.47 7.19 10.56
N LEU A 318 -24.10 7.69 9.38
CA LEU A 318 -22.94 8.59 9.20
C LEU A 318 -23.07 9.85 10.05
N TYR A 319 -24.22 10.50 10.02
CA TYR A 319 -24.52 11.69 10.81
C TYR A 319 -24.32 11.43 12.32
N ASN A 320 -24.86 10.30 12.81
CA ASN A 320 -24.75 9.94 14.22
C ASN A 320 -23.29 9.68 14.64
N ASP A 321 -22.49 9.03 13.80
CA ASP A 321 -21.08 8.81 14.11
C ASP A 321 -20.25 10.10 14.01
N VAL A 322 -20.55 11.01 13.06
CA VAL A 322 -19.96 12.37 13.05
C VAL A 322 -20.30 13.12 14.34
N LYS A 323 -21.54 13.04 14.81
CA LYS A 323 -21.97 13.68 16.05
C LYS A 323 -21.21 13.12 17.26
N LYS A 324 -21.03 11.80 17.37
CA LYS A 324 -20.22 11.19 18.45
C LYS A 324 -18.77 11.64 18.39
N HIS A 325 -18.18 11.70 17.19
CA HIS A 325 -16.82 12.21 17.02
C HIS A 325 -16.72 13.68 17.45
N TYR A 326 -17.67 14.52 17.05
CA TYR A 326 -17.77 15.91 17.48
C TYR A 326 -17.82 16.05 19.01
N GLU A 327 -18.68 15.27 19.68
CA GLU A 327 -18.78 15.27 21.15
C GLU A 327 -17.46 14.86 21.82
N SER A 328 -16.77 13.86 21.26
CA SER A 328 -15.44 13.43 21.71
C SER A 328 -14.39 14.54 21.55
N ILE A 329 -14.35 15.19 20.38
CA ILE A 329 -13.44 16.32 20.09
C ILE A 329 -13.67 17.45 21.09
N ARG A 330 -14.93 17.84 21.33
CA ARG A 330 -15.27 18.89 22.30
C ARG A 330 -14.82 18.55 23.71
N LYS A 331 -14.92 17.28 24.10
CA LYS A 331 -14.58 16.82 25.45
C LYS A 331 -13.07 16.67 25.66
N HIS A 332 -12.36 16.12 24.68
CA HIS A 332 -10.98 15.63 24.88
C HIS A 332 -9.92 16.49 24.19
N ALA A 333 -10.26 17.28 23.18
CA ALA A 333 -9.29 18.05 22.40
C ALA A 333 -9.10 19.50 22.87
N GLN A 334 -9.57 19.86 24.07
CA GLN A 334 -9.39 21.21 24.65
C GLN A 334 -7.95 21.43 25.12
N THR A 335 -7.36 20.40 25.72
CA THR A 335 -5.98 20.38 26.21
C THR A 335 -5.27 19.18 25.60
N PRO A 336 -4.89 19.26 24.31
CA PRO A 336 -4.25 18.15 23.62
C PRO A 336 -2.93 17.76 24.28
N ASN A 337 -2.59 16.47 24.20
CA ASN A 337 -1.31 15.99 24.70
C ASN A 337 -0.16 16.55 23.85
N ARG A 338 1.04 16.60 24.44
CA ARG A 338 2.31 16.83 23.75
C ARG A 338 2.69 15.65 22.85
N SER A 339 1.91 15.45 21.78
CA SER A 339 1.98 14.32 20.87
C SER A 339 1.53 14.75 19.48
N PHE A 340 2.24 14.33 18.43
CA PHE A 340 1.82 14.64 17.06
C PHE A 340 0.45 14.02 16.72
N TYR A 341 -0.02 13.00 17.45
CA TYR A 341 -1.38 12.47 17.27
C TYR A 341 -2.47 13.51 17.61
N SER A 342 -2.15 14.57 18.33
CA SER A 342 -3.09 15.67 18.61
C SER A 342 -3.53 16.43 17.36
N PHE A 343 -2.72 16.45 16.29
CA PHE A 343 -3.14 16.96 14.98
C PHE A 343 -4.25 16.08 14.35
N GLY A 344 -4.40 14.83 14.82
CA GLY A 344 -5.48 13.91 14.44
C GLY A 344 -6.87 14.50 14.54
N TRP A 345 -7.13 15.32 15.56
CA TRP A 345 -8.41 15.97 15.76
C TRP A 345 -8.82 16.89 14.59
N LEU A 346 -7.85 17.58 13.96
CA LEU A 346 -8.13 18.42 12.80
C LEU A 346 -8.60 17.58 11.60
N PHE A 347 -8.00 16.40 11.41
CA PHE A 347 -8.43 15.48 10.37
C PHE A 347 -9.81 14.88 10.64
N ASP A 348 -10.12 14.56 11.89
CA ASP A 348 -11.43 14.01 12.25
C ASP A 348 -12.55 15.05 12.06
N ILE A 349 -12.28 16.33 12.35
CA ILE A 349 -13.19 17.44 12.03
C ILE A 349 -13.39 17.58 10.50
N ALA A 350 -12.29 17.60 9.73
CA ALA A 350 -12.35 17.73 8.27
C ALA A 350 -13.13 16.57 7.63
N ARG A 351 -12.90 15.34 8.09
CA ARG A 351 -13.66 14.15 7.64
C ARG A 351 -15.14 14.25 8.01
N GLY A 352 -15.47 14.75 9.20
CA GLY A 352 -16.85 15.01 9.60
C GLY A 352 -17.55 15.98 8.66
N LEU A 353 -16.93 17.12 8.37
CA LEU A 353 -17.47 18.13 7.43
C LEU A 353 -17.67 17.56 6.02
N TYR A 354 -16.67 16.86 5.49
CA TYR A 354 -16.78 16.21 4.19
C TYR A 354 -17.95 15.23 4.15
N THR A 355 -18.09 14.41 5.20
CA THR A 355 -19.12 13.38 5.30
C THR A 355 -20.53 13.98 5.33
N LEU A 356 -20.73 15.02 6.13
CA LEU A 356 -22.03 15.71 6.22
C LEU A 356 -22.45 16.32 4.88
N ARG A 357 -21.51 16.91 4.13
CA ARG A 357 -21.79 17.58 2.85
C ARG A 357 -21.93 16.64 1.66
N SER A 358 -21.11 15.60 1.61
CA SER A 358 -21.06 14.67 0.46
C SER A 358 -22.00 13.48 0.63
N GLY A 359 -22.37 13.14 1.87
CA GLY A 359 -23.09 11.91 2.18
C GLY A 359 -22.26 10.64 2.02
N THR A 360 -20.93 10.75 1.88
CA THR A 360 -20.00 9.61 1.77
C THR A 360 -18.71 9.88 2.56
N VAL A 361 -17.84 8.88 2.65
CA VAL A 361 -16.60 8.92 3.44
C VAL A 361 -15.39 9.01 2.52
N THR A 362 -14.35 9.72 2.96
CA THR A 362 -13.05 9.78 2.30
C THR A 362 -11.90 9.69 3.31
N SER A 363 -10.66 9.63 2.83
CA SER A 363 -9.44 9.57 3.63
C SER A 363 -9.22 10.82 4.49
N LYS A 364 -8.31 10.74 5.48
CA LYS A 364 -7.99 11.90 6.33
C LYS A 364 -7.35 13.02 5.52
N THR A 365 -6.43 12.66 4.64
CA THR A 365 -5.70 13.61 3.79
C THR A 365 -6.63 14.28 2.78
N ASP A 366 -7.49 13.51 2.10
CA ASP A 366 -8.39 14.07 1.08
C ASP A 366 -9.45 14.98 1.69
N ALA A 367 -9.99 14.62 2.86
CA ALA A 367 -10.94 15.47 3.57
C ALA A 367 -10.29 16.79 4.01
N ALA A 368 -9.05 16.74 4.52
CA ALA A 368 -8.29 17.93 4.90
C ALA A 368 -8.01 18.85 3.69
N GLN A 369 -7.60 18.28 2.56
CA GLN A 369 -7.38 19.06 1.35
C GLN A 369 -8.70 19.67 0.84
N TRP A 370 -9.79 18.92 0.92
CA TRP A 370 -11.11 19.40 0.50
C TRP A 370 -11.60 20.58 1.35
N VAL A 371 -11.47 20.55 2.67
CA VAL A 371 -11.89 21.69 3.51
C VAL A 371 -11.03 22.94 3.29
N LEU A 372 -9.73 22.78 2.96
CA LEU A 372 -8.86 23.90 2.59
C LEU A 372 -9.30 24.52 1.26
N ASN A 373 -9.51 23.67 0.23
CA ASN A 373 -9.92 24.11 -1.11
C ASN A 373 -11.31 24.79 -1.11
N ASN A 374 -12.17 24.45 -0.16
CA ASN A 374 -13.51 25.04 -0.02
C ASN A 374 -13.57 26.16 1.03
N HIS A 375 -12.42 26.60 1.56
CA HIS A 375 -12.32 27.66 2.58
C HIS A 375 -13.19 27.41 3.82
N LEU A 376 -13.28 26.16 4.27
CA LEU A 376 -14.08 25.74 5.43
C LEU A 376 -13.25 25.62 6.72
N CYS A 377 -11.91 25.61 6.61
CA CYS A 377 -11.03 25.52 7.77
C CYS A 377 -10.65 26.94 8.27
N PRO A 378 -11.03 27.34 9.50
CA PRO A 378 -10.67 28.64 10.06
C PRO A 378 -9.25 28.66 10.65
N VAL A 379 -8.52 27.55 10.55
CA VAL A 379 -7.18 27.34 11.13
C VAL A 379 -6.26 26.70 10.10
N THR A 380 -6.17 27.33 8.93
CA THR A 380 -5.43 26.85 7.75
C THR A 380 -4.01 26.43 8.10
N ASP A 381 -3.26 27.29 8.78
CA ASP A 381 -1.85 27.04 9.12
C ASP A 381 -1.67 25.77 9.96
N ALA A 382 -2.60 25.50 10.88
CA ALA A 382 -2.56 24.31 11.74
C ALA A 382 -2.88 23.04 10.95
N LEU A 383 -3.83 23.11 10.00
CA LEU A 383 -4.19 21.97 9.16
C LEU A 383 -3.13 21.69 8.08
N GLU A 384 -2.50 22.73 7.54
CA GLU A 384 -1.36 22.60 6.63
C GLU A 384 -0.16 21.98 7.34
N ALA A 385 0.17 22.43 8.56
CA ALA A 385 1.19 21.79 9.38
C ALA A 385 0.85 20.31 9.67
N ALA A 386 -0.42 20.00 9.97
CA ALA A 386 -0.87 18.62 10.15
C ALA A 386 -0.64 17.77 8.89
N LEU A 387 -0.95 18.31 7.70
CA LEU A 387 -0.74 17.64 6.41
C LEU A 387 0.76 17.37 6.15
N GLU A 388 1.63 18.35 6.41
CA GLU A 388 3.08 18.17 6.26
C GLU A 388 3.62 17.09 7.19
N ILE A 389 3.20 17.09 8.46
CA ILE A 389 3.58 16.04 9.42
C ILE A 389 3.08 14.67 8.93
N ARG A 390 1.84 14.61 8.45
CA ARG A 390 1.22 13.36 7.99
C ARG A 390 1.94 12.77 6.77
N LYS A 391 2.58 13.55 5.90
CA LYS A 391 3.37 13.01 4.77
C LYS A 391 4.47 12.06 5.22
N ASN A 392 5.15 12.38 6.33
CA ASN A 392 6.22 11.57 6.91
C ASN A 392 6.21 11.62 8.46
N PRO A 393 5.27 10.94 9.14
CA PRO A 393 5.10 11.05 10.59
C PRO A 393 6.35 10.64 11.38
N MET A 394 7.09 9.65 10.86
CA MET A 394 8.29 9.12 11.51
C MET A 394 9.40 10.17 11.62
N ALA A 395 9.50 11.10 10.67
CA ALA A 395 10.46 12.21 10.74
C ALA A 395 10.15 13.20 11.88
N TYR A 396 8.88 13.32 12.27
CA TYR A 396 8.42 14.28 13.28
C TYR A 396 8.21 13.68 14.67
N ARG A 397 8.33 12.35 14.82
CA ARG A 397 8.08 11.63 16.08
C ARG A 397 8.81 12.21 17.29
N ASN A 398 10.04 12.70 17.08
CA ASN A 398 10.90 13.28 18.12
C ASN A 398 11.17 14.79 17.91
N ASN A 399 10.41 15.45 17.03
CA ASN A 399 10.60 16.88 16.75
C ASN A 399 10.00 17.71 17.89
N SER A 400 10.84 18.24 18.78
CA SER A 400 10.39 18.99 19.96
C SER A 400 9.55 20.22 19.63
N GLU A 401 9.84 20.92 18.53
CA GLU A 401 9.08 22.10 18.10
C GLU A 401 7.65 21.71 17.72
N MET A 402 7.49 20.69 16.88
CA MET A 402 6.18 20.20 16.47
C MET A 402 5.40 19.57 17.63
N LEU A 403 6.08 18.90 18.56
CA LEU A 403 5.45 18.37 19.76
C LEU A 403 4.95 19.49 20.69
N ASN A 404 5.73 20.55 20.86
CA ASN A 404 5.32 21.73 21.62
C ASN A 404 4.16 22.45 20.92
N TYR A 405 4.19 22.54 19.59
CA TYR A 405 3.08 23.10 18.83
C TYR A 405 1.80 22.28 19.02
N ALA A 406 1.89 20.95 18.96
CA ALA A 406 0.78 20.03 19.15
C ALA A 406 0.03 20.25 20.49
N GLU A 407 0.77 20.55 21.56
CA GLU A 407 0.23 20.82 22.90
C GLU A 407 -0.58 22.13 22.97
N THR A 408 -0.31 23.07 22.05
CA THR A 408 -1.00 24.37 21.98
C THR A 408 -2.20 24.38 21.02
N LEU A 409 -2.51 23.26 20.36
CA LEU A 409 -3.55 23.18 19.33
C LEU A 409 -4.99 23.33 19.86
N GLY A 410 -5.22 23.22 21.16
CA GLY A 410 -6.56 23.19 21.77
C GLY A 410 -7.51 24.27 21.24
N PRO A 411 -7.16 25.57 21.34
CA PRO A 411 -7.99 26.65 20.80
C PRO A 411 -8.23 26.56 19.29
N ALA A 412 -7.25 26.09 18.51
CA ALA A 412 -7.40 25.94 17.06
C ALA A 412 -8.38 24.80 16.71
N ILE A 413 -8.26 23.66 17.40
CA ILE A 413 -9.17 22.52 17.25
C ILE A 413 -10.60 22.93 17.61
N GLN A 414 -10.79 23.65 18.72
CA GLN A 414 -12.13 24.10 19.14
C GLN A 414 -12.76 25.07 18.12
N ARG A 415 -11.99 26.03 17.59
CA ARG A 415 -12.48 26.92 16.52
C ARG A 415 -12.89 26.15 15.27
N PHE A 416 -12.17 25.09 14.91
CA PHE A 416 -12.56 24.28 13.76
C PHE A 416 -13.80 23.42 14.08
N ALA A 417 -13.93 22.91 15.31
CA ALA A 417 -15.10 22.18 15.77
C ALA A 417 -16.38 23.06 15.77
N ASP A 418 -16.27 24.38 15.96
CA ASP A 418 -17.41 25.32 15.81
C ASP A 418 -18.03 25.26 14.40
N VAL A 419 -17.20 25.06 13.38
CA VAL A 419 -17.68 24.91 11.98
C VAL A 419 -18.44 23.60 11.82
N LEU A 420 -17.92 22.51 12.38
CA LEU A 420 -18.58 21.21 12.36
C LEU A 420 -19.91 21.22 13.12
N GLU A 421 -19.96 21.90 14.27
CA GLU A 421 -21.20 22.08 15.04
C GLU A 421 -22.28 22.78 14.22
N LYS A 422 -21.91 23.87 13.52
CA LYS A 422 -22.84 24.58 12.65
C LYS A 422 -23.37 23.68 11.54
N GLU A 423 -22.51 22.88 10.92
CA GLU A 423 -22.89 21.95 9.85
C GLU A 423 -23.82 20.85 10.37
N LEU A 424 -23.54 20.29 11.56
CA LEU A 424 -24.42 19.34 12.23
C LEU A 424 -25.82 19.93 12.48
N GLY A 425 -25.88 21.19 12.92
CA GLY A 425 -27.16 21.89 13.12
C GLY A 425 -27.95 22.10 11.82
N SER A 426 -27.29 22.37 10.70
CA SER A 426 -27.92 22.56 9.39
C SER A 426 -28.35 21.26 8.71
N ALA A 427 -27.74 20.12 9.03
CA ALA A 427 -28.09 18.82 8.43
C ALA A 427 -29.37 18.16 9.02
N ILE A 428 -29.96 18.75 10.06
CA ILE A 428 -31.22 18.28 10.68
C ILE A 428 -32.46 18.89 9.99
N THR A 429 -32.29 20.01 9.28
CA THR A 429 -33.33 20.70 8.49
C THR A 429 -33.30 20.29 7.04
#